data_AF-A0A8B9MPJ3-F1
#
_entry.id   AF-A0A8B9MPJ3-F1
#
_cell.length_a   1.000
_cell.length_b   1.000
_cell.length_c   1.000
_cell.angle_alpha   90.00
_cell.angle_beta   90.00
_cell.angle_gamma   90.00
#
_symmetry.space_group_name_H-M   'P 1'
#
loop_
_entity.id
_entity.type
_entity.pdbx_description
1 polymer ?
#
loop_
_entity_poly.entity_id
_entity_poly.type
_entity_poly.pdbx_seq_one_letter_code
_entity_poly.pdbx_strand_id
1 'polypeptide(L)'
;ANNNVQWDEDSVEYMPANPVRIAFVLVVHGRASRQLQRMFKAIYHKDHFYYIHVDKRSNYLHRQVLQFANQYPNVRVTSWRMATIWGGASLLSTYLQTMRDLMEMNDWPWDFFINLSAADYPIRTNDQLVAFLSRYRDMNFLKSHGRDNARFIRKQGLDRLFLECDTHMWRLGDRRIPEGIAVDGGSDWFLLNRKFVEYVTFSNDDLVTKMKRFYSYTLLPAESFFHTVLENSPYCDSMVDNNLRITNWNRKLGCKCQYKHIVDWCGCSPNDFKPADFHRFQQTARPTFFARKFEAVVNQEIIGQLDYYLYGNYPSGTPGLRSYWENVYDEPDGVHTLSDVALTMYHAFSRLGLRRAETSFHARVRVLFYRYYPMGHPVSVHLYFLADRFQGFLIRHHATNLAVSKLETLETWVMPKKVFKIASPPSDFGRLQFSEVSICSHLCTIS
;
A
#
# COMPACT_ATOMS: atom_id res chain seq x y z
N ALA A 1 -14.23 -26.79 -6.26
CA ALA A 1 -13.60 -27.74 -5.32
C ALA A 1 -12.82 -26.99 -4.23
N ASN A 2 -12.46 -27.66 -3.13
CA ASN A 2 -11.42 -27.15 -2.21
C ASN A 2 -10.23 -28.11 -2.25
N ASN A 3 -9.30 -27.85 -3.17
CA ASN A 3 -8.13 -28.70 -3.29
C ASN A 3 -7.16 -28.43 -2.14
N ASN A 4 -6.79 -29.50 -1.44
CA ASN A 4 -5.77 -29.42 -0.41
C ASN A 4 -4.38 -29.36 -1.05
N VAL A 5 -3.59 -28.39 -0.59
CA VAL A 5 -2.15 -28.31 -0.87
C VAL A 5 -1.44 -29.14 0.19
N GLN A 6 -0.60 -30.07 -0.23
CA GLN A 6 0.32 -30.74 0.70
C GLN A 6 1.37 -29.72 1.12
N TRP A 7 1.45 -29.47 2.43
CA TRP A 7 2.36 -28.50 3.01
C TRP A 7 3.31 -29.20 3.98
N ASP A 8 4.57 -29.25 3.58
CA ASP A 8 5.73 -29.59 4.39
C ASP A 8 6.77 -28.50 4.13
N GLU A 9 7.55 -28.07 5.13
CA GLU A 9 8.55 -27.02 4.89
C GLU A 9 9.61 -27.44 3.87
N ASP A 10 9.96 -28.73 3.84
CA ASP A 10 10.88 -29.28 2.84
C ASP A 10 10.33 -29.17 1.40
N SER A 11 9.02 -28.97 1.24
CA SER A 11 8.37 -28.86 -0.08
C SER A 11 8.72 -27.57 -0.85
N VAL A 12 9.36 -26.59 -0.20
CA VAL A 12 9.78 -25.32 -0.83
C VAL A 12 11.29 -25.16 -0.98
N GLU A 13 12.07 -26.16 -0.61
CA GLU A 13 13.55 -26.13 -0.67
C GLU A 13 14.12 -26.73 -1.97
N TYR A 14 13.26 -27.23 -2.87
CA TYR A 14 13.68 -27.82 -4.14
C TYR A 14 13.89 -26.76 -5.25
N MET A 15 14.82 -27.03 -6.16
CA MET A 15 15.04 -26.19 -7.35
C MET A 15 14.19 -26.68 -8.53
N PRO A 16 13.19 -25.92 -9.01
CA PRO A 16 12.34 -26.34 -10.12
C PRO A 16 13.10 -26.30 -11.45
N ALA A 17 13.00 -27.36 -12.25
CA ALA A 17 13.56 -27.40 -13.61
C ALA A 17 12.84 -26.43 -14.58
N ASN A 18 11.58 -26.11 -14.30
CA ASN A 18 10.77 -25.14 -15.06
C ASN A 18 10.17 -24.11 -14.07
N PRO A 19 10.96 -23.11 -13.64
CA PRO A 19 10.51 -22.08 -12.70
C PRO A 19 9.41 -21.22 -13.33
N VAL A 20 8.36 -20.93 -12.57
CA VAL A 20 7.32 -19.98 -13.02
C VAL A 20 7.86 -18.56 -13.07
N ARG A 21 7.32 -17.78 -14.01
CA ARG A 21 7.56 -16.34 -14.11
C ARG A 21 6.33 -15.59 -13.65
N ILE A 22 6.49 -14.63 -12.75
CA ILE A 22 5.36 -13.99 -12.07
C ILE A 22 5.12 -12.59 -12.62
N ALA A 23 3.87 -12.25 -12.92
CA ALA A 23 3.42 -10.88 -13.16
C ALA A 23 2.83 -10.30 -11.87
N PHE A 24 3.59 -9.42 -11.23
CA PHE A 24 3.15 -8.65 -10.08
C PHE A 24 2.41 -7.40 -10.56
N VAL A 25 1.15 -7.27 -10.17
CA VAL A 25 0.37 -6.04 -10.34
C VAL A 25 0.35 -5.26 -9.04
N LEU A 26 1.06 -4.13 -9.03
CA LEU A 26 1.15 -3.25 -7.87
C LEU A 26 0.10 -2.14 -8.01
N VAL A 27 -0.93 -2.16 -7.17
CA VAL A 27 -1.97 -1.10 -7.13
C VAL A 27 -1.68 -0.19 -5.93
N VAL A 28 -1.15 1.00 -6.21
CA VAL A 28 -0.55 1.87 -5.18
C VAL A 28 -1.15 3.28 -5.17
N HIS A 29 -1.16 3.89 -3.99
CA HIS A 29 -1.60 5.26 -3.76
C HIS A 29 -0.88 5.87 -2.55
N GLY A 30 -1.07 7.17 -2.31
CA GLY A 30 -0.54 7.85 -1.13
C GLY A 30 0.86 8.42 -1.34
N ARG A 31 1.65 8.49 -0.25
CA ARG A 31 2.94 9.22 -0.21
C ARG A 31 4.16 8.34 0.10
N ALA A 32 3.96 7.09 0.50
CA ALA A 32 4.99 6.18 0.99
C ALA A 32 5.89 5.59 -0.12
N SER A 33 6.47 6.44 -0.97
CA SER A 33 7.30 6.05 -2.11
C SER A 33 8.53 5.22 -1.71
N ARG A 34 9.19 5.59 -0.61
CA ARG A 34 10.37 4.87 -0.11
C ARG A 34 10.05 3.49 0.44
N GLN A 35 8.90 3.33 1.11
CA GLN A 35 8.43 2.01 1.55
C GLN A 35 8.06 1.12 0.35
N LEU A 36 7.41 1.69 -0.67
CA LEU A 36 7.13 0.98 -1.93
C LEU A 36 8.44 0.50 -2.59
N GLN A 37 9.45 1.36 -2.69
CA GLN A 37 10.76 1.00 -3.23
C GLN A 37 11.46 -0.09 -2.40
N ARG A 38 11.34 -0.04 -1.08
CA ARG A 38 11.87 -1.08 -0.19
C ARG A 38 11.21 -2.43 -0.43
N MET A 39 9.88 -2.47 -0.46
CA MET A 39 9.13 -3.69 -0.75
C MET A 39 9.43 -4.20 -2.17
N PHE A 40 9.46 -3.31 -3.16
CA PHE A 40 9.82 -3.66 -4.54
C PHE A 40 11.19 -4.33 -4.60
N LYS A 41 12.19 -3.79 -3.90
CA LYS A 41 13.53 -4.41 -3.81
C LYS A 41 13.48 -5.82 -3.22
N ALA A 42 12.63 -6.06 -2.21
CA ALA A 42 12.47 -7.36 -1.58
C ALA A 42 11.77 -8.41 -2.47
N ILE A 43 10.96 -7.99 -3.44
CA ILE A 43 10.27 -8.91 -4.36
C ILE A 43 10.88 -8.93 -5.76
N TYR A 44 11.92 -8.13 -6.02
CA TYR A 44 12.50 -7.99 -7.36
C TYR A 44 13.28 -9.23 -7.78
N HIS A 45 12.97 -9.75 -8.96
CA HIS A 45 13.80 -10.71 -9.68
C HIS A 45 13.73 -10.39 -11.18
N LYS A 46 14.85 -10.59 -11.89
CA LYS A 46 14.98 -10.24 -13.32
C LYS A 46 14.03 -11.02 -14.25
N ASP A 47 13.59 -12.20 -13.82
CA ASP A 47 12.75 -13.09 -14.64
C ASP A 47 11.24 -12.86 -14.43
N HIS A 48 10.87 -12.08 -13.41
CA HIS A 48 9.49 -11.67 -13.13
C HIS A 48 9.17 -10.35 -13.82
N PHE A 49 7.91 -9.95 -13.75
CA PHE A 49 7.40 -8.74 -14.38
C PHE A 49 6.59 -7.92 -13.39
N TYR A 50 6.69 -6.59 -13.49
CA TYR A 50 6.05 -5.68 -12.55
C TYR A 50 5.23 -4.65 -13.32
N TYR A 51 3.91 -4.71 -13.19
CA TYR A 51 3.00 -3.75 -13.82
C TYR A 51 2.33 -2.89 -12.75
N ILE A 52 2.62 -1.60 -12.76
CA ILE A 52 2.31 -0.71 -11.64
C ILE A 52 1.19 0.24 -12.03
N HIS A 53 0.08 0.16 -11.33
CA HIS A 53 -1.00 1.14 -11.37
C HIS A 53 -0.83 2.12 -10.20
N VAL A 54 -0.83 3.41 -10.51
CA VAL A 54 -0.80 4.47 -9.50
C VAL A 54 -2.10 5.26 -9.57
N ASP A 55 -2.83 5.32 -8.44
CA ASP A 55 -4.09 6.06 -8.33
C ASP A 55 -3.98 7.46 -8.96
N LYS A 56 -4.99 7.86 -9.73
CA LYS A 56 -5.02 9.12 -10.49
C LYS A 56 -4.76 10.36 -9.61
N ARG A 57 -5.08 10.30 -8.33
CA ARG A 57 -4.92 11.39 -7.35
C ARG A 57 -3.51 11.46 -6.74
N SER A 58 -2.70 10.40 -6.89
CA SER A 58 -1.38 10.27 -6.27
C SER A 58 -0.23 10.66 -7.22
N ASN A 59 -0.24 11.91 -7.70
CA ASN A 59 0.71 12.36 -8.75
C ASN A 59 2.18 12.34 -8.32
N TYR A 60 2.50 12.75 -7.08
CA TYR A 60 3.85 12.59 -6.53
C TYR A 60 4.36 11.15 -6.64
N LEU A 61 3.57 10.19 -6.14
CA LEU A 61 3.94 8.77 -6.18
C LEU A 61 4.11 8.28 -7.63
N HIS A 62 3.26 8.73 -8.55
CA HIS A 62 3.38 8.40 -9.97
C HIS A 62 4.70 8.90 -10.57
N ARG A 63 5.13 10.13 -10.26
CA ARG A 63 6.44 10.65 -10.68
C ARG A 63 7.59 9.80 -10.13
N GLN A 64 7.52 9.40 -8.86
CA GLN A 64 8.53 8.52 -8.26
C GLN A 64 8.55 7.14 -8.94
N VAL A 65 7.37 6.59 -9.26
CA VAL A 65 7.23 5.29 -9.91
C VAL A 65 7.81 5.29 -11.32
N LEU A 66 7.53 6.33 -12.12
CA LEU A 66 8.12 6.48 -13.45
C LEU A 66 9.65 6.50 -13.40
N GLN A 67 10.23 7.23 -12.43
CA GLN A 67 11.68 7.34 -12.29
C GLN A 67 12.36 6.01 -11.98
N PHE A 68 11.77 5.16 -11.13
CA PHE A 68 12.38 3.86 -10.83
C PHE A 68 12.03 2.79 -11.88
N ALA A 69 10.83 2.83 -12.47
CA ALA A 69 10.45 1.90 -13.53
C ALA A 69 11.40 1.98 -14.74
N ASN A 70 11.82 3.20 -15.11
CA ASN A 70 12.78 3.42 -16.20
C ASN A 70 14.17 2.78 -15.99
N GLN A 71 14.47 2.29 -14.79
CA GLN A 71 15.75 1.63 -14.49
C GLN A 71 15.72 0.12 -14.81
N TYR A 72 14.56 -0.46 -15.10
CA TYR A 72 14.38 -1.89 -15.25
C TYR A 72 13.56 -2.24 -16.50
N PRO A 73 14.05 -3.13 -17.38
CA PRO A 73 13.31 -3.50 -18.60
C PRO A 73 12.03 -4.31 -18.32
N ASN A 74 11.95 -4.96 -17.16
CA ASN A 74 10.84 -5.80 -16.72
C ASN A 74 9.84 -5.07 -15.79
N VAL A 75 9.85 -3.74 -15.78
CA VAL A 75 8.92 -2.90 -15.02
C VAL A 75 8.19 -1.95 -15.96
N ARG A 76 6.86 -1.94 -15.89
CA ARG A 76 6.01 -1.05 -16.68
C ARG A 76 4.99 -0.35 -15.77
N VAL A 77 4.55 0.82 -16.17
CA VAL A 77 3.51 1.59 -15.48
C VAL A 77 2.29 1.65 -16.40
N THR A 78 1.08 1.50 -15.84
CA THR A 78 -0.15 1.61 -16.63
C THR A 78 -0.24 2.98 -17.29
N SER A 79 -0.52 3.03 -18.59
CA SER A 79 -0.72 4.29 -19.32
C SER A 79 -2.00 5.02 -18.88
N TRP A 80 -2.99 4.24 -18.45
CA TRP A 80 -4.25 4.69 -17.86
C TRP A 80 -4.16 4.66 -16.32
N ARG A 81 -4.92 5.52 -15.65
CA ARG A 81 -4.96 5.64 -14.19
C ARG A 81 -6.38 5.93 -13.73
N MET A 82 -6.89 5.12 -12.82
CA MET A 82 -8.21 5.29 -12.19
C MET A 82 -8.07 5.87 -10.78
N ALA A 83 -9.11 6.55 -10.30
CA ALA A 83 -9.23 6.93 -8.89
C ALA A 83 -9.85 5.77 -8.10
N THR A 84 -9.02 4.82 -7.68
CA THR A 84 -9.45 3.59 -7.01
C THR A 84 -9.79 3.88 -5.55
N ILE A 85 -10.99 4.39 -5.30
CA ILE A 85 -11.51 4.66 -3.96
C ILE A 85 -11.73 3.37 -3.17
N TRP A 86 -11.75 3.46 -1.84
CA TRP A 86 -12.06 2.31 -0.99
C TRP A 86 -13.44 1.75 -1.34
N GLY A 87 -13.53 0.45 -1.61
CA GLY A 87 -14.77 -0.22 -1.99
C GLY A 87 -15.28 0.07 -3.41
N GLY A 88 -14.60 0.92 -4.17
CA GLY A 88 -15.01 1.33 -5.52
C GLY A 88 -15.11 0.17 -6.52
N ALA A 89 -16.06 0.27 -7.44
CA ALA A 89 -16.20 -0.60 -8.60
C ALA A 89 -14.95 -0.57 -9.51
N SER A 90 -14.27 0.58 -9.57
CA SER A 90 -13.08 0.85 -10.36
C SER A 90 -11.87 -0.03 -10.01
N LEU A 91 -11.83 -0.64 -8.82
CA LEU A 91 -10.77 -1.59 -8.46
C LEU A 91 -10.86 -2.87 -9.31
N LEU A 92 -12.06 -3.42 -9.52
CA LEU A 92 -12.22 -4.57 -10.42
C LEU A 92 -11.92 -4.18 -11.87
N SER A 93 -12.40 -3.03 -12.32
CA SER A 93 -12.06 -2.51 -13.65
C SER A 93 -10.55 -2.37 -13.85
N THR A 94 -9.83 -1.93 -12.81
CA THR A 94 -8.36 -1.85 -12.81
C THR A 94 -7.75 -3.25 -12.99
N TYR A 95 -8.17 -4.24 -12.20
CA TYR A 95 -7.63 -5.60 -12.36
C TYR A 95 -7.93 -6.20 -13.73
N LEU A 96 -9.18 -6.12 -14.21
CA LEU A 96 -9.56 -6.66 -15.52
C LEU A 96 -8.79 -6.00 -16.67
N GLN A 97 -8.58 -4.69 -16.62
CA GLN A 97 -7.77 -4.00 -17.63
C GLN A 97 -6.30 -4.38 -17.53
N THR A 98 -5.70 -4.47 -16.34
CA THR A 98 -4.31 -4.93 -16.21
C THR A 98 -4.11 -6.36 -16.69
N MET A 99 -5.07 -7.25 -16.44
CA MET A 99 -5.06 -8.63 -16.94
C MET A 99 -5.07 -8.65 -18.47
N ARG A 100 -5.92 -7.83 -19.09
CA ARG A 100 -5.96 -7.68 -20.55
C ARG A 100 -4.63 -7.17 -21.10
N ASP A 101 -4.13 -6.06 -20.57
CA ASP A 101 -2.85 -5.47 -20.98
C ASP A 101 -1.72 -6.52 -20.90
N LEU A 102 -1.64 -7.26 -19.80
CA LEU A 102 -0.64 -8.32 -19.58
C LEU A 102 -0.78 -9.51 -20.53
N MET A 103 -1.99 -9.85 -20.97
CA MET A 103 -2.22 -10.90 -21.95
C MET A 103 -1.79 -10.47 -23.37
N GLU A 104 -1.89 -9.18 -23.67
CA GLU A 104 -1.51 -8.59 -24.96
C GLU A 104 0.01 -8.26 -25.05
N MET A 105 0.73 -8.23 -23.91
CA MET A 105 2.19 -8.10 -23.84
C MET A 105 2.91 -9.42 -24.19
N ASN A 106 3.08 -9.70 -25.48
CA ASN A 106 3.71 -10.94 -25.97
C ASN A 106 5.16 -11.14 -25.52
N ASP A 107 5.87 -10.07 -25.15
CA ASP A 107 7.25 -10.14 -24.68
C ASP A 107 7.37 -10.55 -23.20
N TRP A 108 6.25 -10.65 -22.48
CA TRP A 108 6.18 -11.04 -21.07
C TRP A 108 5.48 -12.40 -20.91
N PRO A 109 6.21 -13.54 -21.03
CA PRO A 109 5.65 -14.88 -20.82
C PRO A 109 5.53 -15.20 -19.32
N TRP A 110 4.50 -14.66 -18.67
CA TRP A 110 4.20 -14.90 -17.25
C TRP A 110 3.22 -16.07 -17.06
N ASP A 111 3.35 -16.78 -15.94
CA ASP A 111 2.53 -17.92 -15.53
C ASP A 111 1.48 -17.58 -14.46
N PHE A 112 1.80 -16.64 -13.56
CA PHE A 112 0.94 -16.22 -12.46
C PHE A 112 0.74 -14.71 -12.41
N PHE A 113 -0.49 -14.30 -12.08
CA PHE A 113 -0.86 -12.95 -11.68
C PHE A 113 -0.89 -12.85 -10.15
N ILE A 114 -0.21 -11.87 -9.57
CA ILE A 114 -0.24 -11.59 -8.13
C ILE A 114 -0.51 -10.10 -7.91
N ASN A 115 -1.55 -9.76 -7.14
CA ASN A 115 -1.79 -8.37 -6.74
C ASN A 115 -1.18 -8.02 -5.38
N LEU A 116 -0.55 -6.84 -5.28
CA LEU A 116 0.01 -6.29 -4.04
C LEU A 116 -0.29 -4.78 -3.93
N SER A 117 -0.45 -4.28 -2.70
CA SER A 117 -0.44 -2.83 -2.42
C SER A 117 0.94 -2.37 -1.94
N ALA A 118 1.09 -1.05 -1.76
CA ALA A 118 2.28 -0.47 -1.12
C ALA A 118 2.43 -0.84 0.37
N ALA A 119 1.40 -1.46 0.98
CA ALA A 119 1.39 -1.87 2.39
C ALA A 119 1.47 -3.40 2.57
N ASP A 120 1.74 -4.15 1.50
CA ASP A 120 2.08 -5.57 1.56
C ASP A 120 3.60 -5.73 1.77
N TYR A 121 4.03 -6.89 2.27
CA TYR A 121 5.45 -7.28 2.32
C TYR A 121 5.59 -8.81 2.18
N PRO A 122 6.65 -9.33 1.54
CA PRO A 122 6.93 -10.76 1.54
C PRO A 122 7.30 -11.25 2.95
N ILE A 123 6.93 -12.49 3.28
CA ILE A 123 7.28 -13.17 4.55
C ILE A 123 8.04 -14.49 4.33
N ARG A 124 8.32 -14.82 3.06
CA ARG A 124 9.15 -15.93 2.58
C ARG A 124 9.97 -15.41 1.40
N THR A 125 11.07 -16.08 1.05
CA THR A 125 11.95 -15.63 -0.03
C THR A 125 11.31 -15.85 -1.41
N ASN A 126 11.83 -15.15 -2.43
CA ASN A 126 11.44 -15.36 -3.82
C ASN A 126 11.61 -16.83 -4.25
N ASP A 127 12.70 -17.47 -3.86
CA ASP A 127 13.01 -18.84 -4.27
C ASP A 127 11.96 -19.83 -3.76
N GLN A 128 11.56 -19.69 -2.49
CA GLN A 128 10.48 -20.48 -1.90
C GLN A 128 9.13 -20.24 -2.59
N LEU A 129 8.83 -18.97 -2.96
CA LEU A 129 7.62 -18.64 -3.71
C LEU A 129 7.61 -19.30 -5.08
N VAL A 130 8.72 -19.21 -5.82
CA VAL A 130 8.86 -19.80 -7.16
C VAL A 130 8.77 -21.32 -7.09
N ALA A 131 9.47 -21.96 -6.15
CA ALA A 131 9.38 -23.40 -5.92
C ALA A 131 7.92 -23.84 -5.67
N PHE A 132 7.23 -23.18 -4.74
CA PHE A 132 5.84 -23.50 -4.42
C PHE A 132 4.90 -23.33 -5.63
N LEU A 133 4.97 -22.21 -6.34
CA LEU A 133 4.08 -21.94 -7.46
C LEU A 133 4.41 -22.81 -8.68
N SER A 134 5.67 -23.18 -8.88
CA SER A 134 6.04 -24.17 -9.91
C SER A 134 5.42 -25.54 -9.65
N ARG A 135 5.31 -25.97 -8.39
CA ARG A 135 4.68 -27.25 -8.03
C ARG A 135 3.17 -27.25 -8.29
N TYR A 136 2.51 -26.13 -8.05
CA TYR A 136 1.05 -25.96 -8.09
C TYR A 136 0.58 -25.03 -9.22
N ARG A 137 1.26 -25.06 -10.36
CA ARG A 137 1.10 -24.07 -11.44
C ARG A 137 -0.30 -23.98 -12.06
N ASP A 138 -1.07 -25.06 -11.98
CA ASP A 138 -2.42 -25.13 -12.53
C ASP A 138 -3.51 -24.75 -11.50
N MET A 139 -3.12 -24.32 -10.29
CA MET A 139 -4.05 -23.93 -9.22
C MET A 139 -4.30 -22.42 -9.17
N ASN A 140 -5.43 -22.03 -8.59
CA ASN A 140 -5.82 -20.65 -8.30
C ASN A 140 -6.03 -20.48 -6.79
N PHE A 141 -5.40 -19.45 -6.22
CA PHE A 141 -5.31 -19.24 -4.78
C PHE A 141 -6.19 -18.06 -4.36
N LEU A 142 -7.41 -18.39 -3.95
CA LEU A 142 -8.42 -17.46 -3.43
C LEU A 142 -8.71 -17.81 -1.97
N LYS A 143 -9.11 -16.84 -1.15
CA LYS A 143 -9.55 -17.12 0.22
C LYS A 143 -11.00 -16.72 0.40
N SER A 144 -11.84 -17.71 0.68
CA SER A 144 -13.26 -17.51 0.97
C SER A 144 -13.47 -17.09 2.42
N HIS A 145 -14.63 -16.50 2.70
CA HIS A 145 -14.97 -15.99 4.02
C HIS A 145 -15.17 -17.10 5.08
N GLY A 146 -15.46 -18.33 4.65
CA GLY A 146 -15.54 -19.55 5.47
C GLY A 146 -16.63 -19.53 6.54
N ARG A 147 -17.75 -18.83 6.31
CA ARG A 147 -18.85 -18.64 7.28
C ARG A 147 -20.21 -18.85 6.59
N ASP A 148 -21.31 -18.48 7.26
CA ASP A 148 -22.64 -18.43 6.65
C ASP A 148 -22.67 -17.49 5.43
N ASN A 149 -22.99 -18.04 4.25
CA ASN A 149 -22.95 -17.32 2.98
C ASN A 149 -24.06 -16.26 2.88
N ALA A 150 -25.27 -16.54 3.38
CA ALA A 150 -26.37 -15.57 3.38
C ALA A 150 -26.01 -14.31 4.18
N ARG A 151 -25.30 -14.47 5.32
CA ARG A 151 -24.76 -13.36 6.10
C ARG A 151 -23.62 -12.65 5.38
N PHE A 152 -22.78 -13.35 4.63
CA PHE A 152 -21.73 -12.72 3.81
C PHE A 152 -22.35 -11.79 2.76
N ILE A 153 -23.30 -12.28 1.95
CA ILE A 153 -24.03 -11.51 0.94
C ILE A 153 -24.60 -10.21 1.53
N ARG A 154 -25.32 -10.31 2.66
CA ARG A 154 -25.91 -9.14 3.33
C ARG A 154 -24.88 -8.17 3.89
N LYS A 155 -23.75 -8.66 4.41
CA LYS A 155 -22.69 -7.80 5.00
C LYS A 155 -21.87 -7.07 3.95
N GLN A 156 -21.63 -7.72 2.81
CA GLN A 156 -20.96 -7.12 1.66
C GLN A 156 -21.86 -6.18 0.86
N GLY A 157 -23.18 -6.22 1.09
CA GLY A 157 -24.14 -5.47 0.30
C GLY A 157 -24.24 -5.97 -1.15
N LEU A 158 -23.97 -7.26 -1.39
CA LEU A 158 -24.08 -7.85 -2.73
C LEU A 158 -25.53 -7.83 -3.26
N ASP A 159 -26.51 -7.80 -2.35
CA ASP A 159 -27.94 -7.61 -2.59
C ASP A 159 -28.34 -6.14 -2.79
N ARG A 160 -27.39 -5.21 -2.87
CA ARG A 160 -27.61 -3.79 -3.13
C ARG A 160 -26.95 -3.37 -4.44
N LEU A 161 -27.58 -2.43 -5.13
CA LEU A 161 -27.03 -1.79 -6.32
C LEU A 161 -26.21 -0.57 -5.92
N PHE A 162 -24.97 -0.50 -6.41
CA PHE A 162 -24.10 0.66 -6.21
C PHE A 162 -23.67 1.28 -7.54
N LEU A 163 -23.36 2.57 -7.53
CA LEU A 163 -22.77 3.28 -8.66
C LEU A 163 -21.55 4.08 -8.16
N GLU A 164 -20.41 3.89 -8.82
CA GLU A 164 -19.25 4.76 -8.62
C GLU A 164 -19.37 6.01 -9.49
N CYS A 165 -19.45 7.18 -8.86
CA CYS A 165 -19.47 8.47 -9.55
C CYS A 165 -18.90 9.55 -8.61
N ASP A 166 -18.21 10.55 -9.15
CA ASP A 166 -17.60 11.66 -8.41
C ASP A 166 -16.74 11.22 -7.21
N THR A 167 -15.95 10.15 -7.41
CA THR A 167 -15.10 9.54 -6.36
C THR A 167 -15.87 9.09 -5.10
N HIS A 168 -17.14 8.73 -5.27
CA HIS A 168 -18.00 8.18 -4.22
C HIS A 168 -18.75 6.93 -4.69
N MET A 169 -19.05 5.99 -3.79
CA MET A 169 -19.93 4.84 -4.06
C MET A 169 -21.34 5.08 -3.52
N TRP A 170 -22.25 5.41 -4.44
CA TRP A 170 -23.64 5.70 -4.17
C TRP A 170 -24.47 4.42 -4.09
N ARG A 171 -25.22 4.22 -3.01
CA ARG A 171 -26.15 3.09 -2.90
C ARG A 171 -27.50 3.47 -3.51
N LEU A 172 -27.90 2.81 -4.58
CA LEU A 172 -29.09 3.18 -5.36
C LEU A 172 -30.36 2.40 -4.98
N GLY A 173 -30.23 1.25 -4.32
CA GLY A 173 -31.37 0.44 -3.90
C GLY A 173 -31.04 -1.04 -3.84
N ASP A 174 -32.07 -1.86 -3.86
CA ASP A 174 -31.97 -3.31 -3.70
C ASP A 174 -31.91 -4.00 -5.06
N ARG A 175 -31.25 -5.15 -5.11
CA ARG A 175 -31.22 -6.01 -6.30
C ARG A 175 -31.26 -7.49 -5.88
N ARG A 176 -31.70 -8.35 -6.79
CA ARG A 176 -31.70 -9.80 -6.58
C ARG A 176 -30.32 -10.40 -6.90
N ILE A 177 -29.95 -11.42 -6.14
CA ILE A 177 -28.82 -12.28 -6.47
C ILE A 177 -29.22 -13.17 -7.66
N PRO A 178 -28.39 -13.28 -8.73
CA PRO A 178 -28.72 -14.12 -9.88
C PRO A 178 -28.92 -15.58 -9.49
N GLU A 179 -29.98 -16.20 -10.01
CA GLU A 179 -30.26 -17.62 -9.82
C GLU A 179 -29.37 -18.49 -10.70
N GLY A 180 -29.17 -19.76 -10.32
CA GLY A 180 -28.43 -20.74 -11.11
C GLY A 180 -26.91 -20.71 -10.93
N ILE A 181 -26.38 -19.82 -10.09
CA ILE A 181 -24.95 -19.76 -9.74
C ILE A 181 -24.74 -19.74 -8.24
N ALA A 182 -23.60 -20.28 -7.79
CA ALA A 182 -23.14 -20.12 -6.42
C ALA A 182 -22.38 -18.80 -6.27
N VAL A 183 -22.81 -17.93 -5.37
CA VAL A 183 -22.07 -16.70 -5.02
C VAL A 183 -21.20 -17.00 -3.80
N ASP A 184 -19.90 -16.72 -3.91
CA ASP A 184 -18.95 -16.76 -2.81
C ASP A 184 -18.01 -15.54 -2.89
N GLY A 185 -17.26 -15.30 -1.81
CA GLY A 185 -16.22 -14.30 -1.75
C GLY A 185 -15.42 -14.32 -0.45
N GLY A 186 -14.49 -13.39 -0.31
CA GLY A 186 -13.64 -13.25 0.85
C GLY A 186 -12.58 -12.19 0.64
N SER A 187 -11.31 -12.60 0.56
CA SER A 187 -10.21 -11.65 0.34
C SER A 187 -10.09 -11.25 -1.13
N ASP A 188 -9.87 -9.97 -1.40
CA ASP A 188 -9.49 -9.40 -2.70
C ASP A 188 -7.98 -9.51 -3.02
N TRP A 189 -7.24 -10.29 -2.24
CA TRP A 189 -5.81 -10.55 -2.43
C TRP A 189 -5.65 -12.00 -2.85
N PHE A 190 -5.02 -12.24 -3.98
CA PHE A 190 -5.03 -13.55 -4.61
C PHE A 190 -3.83 -13.80 -5.51
N LEU A 191 -3.72 -15.06 -5.96
CA LEU A 191 -2.80 -15.46 -7.02
C LEU A 191 -3.59 -16.29 -8.03
N LEU A 192 -3.59 -15.87 -9.29
CA LEU A 192 -4.34 -16.53 -10.37
C LEU A 192 -3.38 -17.00 -11.45
N ASN A 193 -3.56 -18.22 -11.96
CA ASN A 193 -2.75 -18.70 -13.08
C ASN A 193 -3.20 -18.08 -14.41
N ARG A 194 -2.29 -18.08 -15.40
CA ARG A 194 -2.54 -17.47 -16.71
C ARG A 194 -3.79 -18.01 -17.40
N LYS A 195 -4.05 -19.32 -17.33
CA LYS A 195 -5.21 -19.96 -17.99
C LYS A 195 -6.54 -19.39 -17.49
N PHE A 196 -6.68 -19.22 -16.17
CA PHE A 196 -7.89 -18.63 -15.61
C PHE A 196 -8.00 -17.13 -15.92
N VAL A 197 -6.88 -16.39 -15.89
CA VAL A 197 -6.87 -14.98 -16.30
C VAL A 197 -7.28 -14.80 -17.76
N GLU A 198 -6.79 -15.66 -18.66
CA GLU A 198 -7.18 -15.71 -20.07
C GLU A 198 -8.68 -15.94 -20.23
N TYR A 199 -9.24 -16.93 -19.52
CA TYR A 199 -10.67 -17.21 -19.50
C TYR A 199 -11.50 -16.00 -19.04
N VAL A 200 -11.15 -15.39 -17.90
CA VAL A 200 -11.84 -14.18 -17.39
C VAL A 200 -11.76 -13.02 -18.37
N THR A 201 -10.63 -12.89 -19.08
CA THR A 201 -10.40 -11.77 -19.99
C THR A 201 -11.20 -11.92 -21.29
N PHE A 202 -11.12 -13.09 -21.94
CA PHE A 202 -11.56 -13.27 -23.32
C PHE A 202 -12.78 -14.17 -23.50
N SER A 203 -13.24 -14.91 -22.48
CA SER A 203 -14.48 -15.69 -22.60
C SER A 203 -15.67 -14.76 -22.84
N ASN A 204 -16.52 -15.18 -23.79
CA ASN A 204 -17.81 -14.57 -24.09
C ASN A 204 -18.99 -15.46 -23.66
N ASP A 205 -18.74 -16.45 -22.79
CA ASP A 205 -19.81 -17.25 -22.21
C ASP A 205 -20.76 -16.41 -21.34
N ASP A 206 -21.90 -17.02 -21.01
CA ASP A 206 -22.97 -16.37 -20.26
C ASP A 206 -22.51 -15.94 -18.85
N LEU A 207 -21.70 -16.77 -18.18
CA LEU A 207 -21.21 -16.53 -16.83
C LEU A 207 -20.34 -15.26 -16.78
N VAL A 208 -19.25 -15.23 -17.56
CA VAL A 208 -18.29 -14.12 -17.54
C VAL A 208 -18.95 -12.82 -17.98
N THR A 209 -19.80 -12.88 -19.02
CA THR A 209 -20.50 -11.71 -19.55
C THR A 209 -21.45 -11.11 -18.52
N LYS A 210 -22.29 -11.94 -17.87
CA LYS A 210 -23.23 -11.47 -16.85
C LYS A 210 -22.53 -11.03 -15.57
N MET A 211 -21.46 -11.73 -15.16
CA MET A 211 -20.70 -11.35 -13.96
C MET A 211 -19.98 -10.03 -14.14
N LYS A 212 -19.34 -9.76 -15.29
CA LYS A 212 -18.74 -8.44 -15.56
C LYS A 212 -19.78 -7.32 -15.41
N ARG A 213 -20.99 -7.51 -15.96
CA ARG A 213 -22.09 -6.53 -15.84
C ARG A 213 -22.60 -6.38 -14.39
N PHE A 214 -22.80 -7.48 -13.68
CA PHE A 214 -23.27 -7.46 -12.29
C PHE A 214 -22.28 -6.71 -11.38
N TYR A 215 -20.99 -6.98 -11.56
CA TYR A 215 -19.92 -6.43 -10.75
C TYR A 215 -19.51 -4.99 -11.10
N SER A 216 -19.89 -4.47 -12.28
CA SER A 216 -19.79 -3.03 -12.58
C SER A 216 -20.56 -2.13 -11.62
N TYR A 217 -21.58 -2.66 -10.94
CA TYR A 217 -22.46 -1.93 -10.03
C TYR A 217 -22.45 -2.51 -8.61
N THR A 218 -21.29 -3.00 -8.17
CA THR A 218 -21.12 -3.72 -6.90
C THR A 218 -20.10 -3.03 -6.02
N LEU A 219 -20.40 -2.91 -4.73
CA LEU A 219 -19.44 -2.51 -3.69
C LEU A 219 -18.42 -3.63 -3.44
N LEU A 220 -17.13 -3.29 -3.25
CA LEU A 220 -16.06 -4.25 -2.98
C LEU A 220 -16.03 -5.41 -4.00
N PRO A 221 -16.11 -5.13 -5.32
CA PRO A 221 -16.38 -6.18 -6.31
C PRO A 221 -15.27 -7.24 -6.40
N ALA A 222 -14.02 -6.87 -6.16
CA ALA A 222 -12.88 -7.77 -6.20
C ALA A 222 -12.88 -8.80 -5.05
N GLU A 223 -13.66 -8.57 -3.98
CA GLU A 223 -13.78 -9.52 -2.87
C GLU A 223 -14.68 -10.72 -3.21
N SER A 224 -15.43 -10.73 -4.32
CA SER A 224 -16.29 -11.86 -4.67
C SER A 224 -16.39 -12.17 -6.18
N PHE A 225 -16.00 -11.25 -7.07
CA PHE A 225 -16.05 -11.49 -8.53
C PHE A 225 -15.25 -12.73 -8.93
N PHE A 226 -13.98 -12.82 -8.51
CA PHE A 226 -13.10 -13.90 -8.94
C PHE A 226 -13.49 -15.26 -8.33
N HIS A 227 -13.99 -15.28 -7.09
CA HIS A 227 -14.53 -16.48 -6.45
C HIS A 227 -15.77 -16.98 -7.19
N THR A 228 -16.75 -16.09 -7.38
CA THR A 228 -18.01 -16.42 -8.07
C THR A 228 -17.74 -16.91 -9.50
N VAL A 229 -16.86 -16.25 -10.24
CA VAL A 229 -16.52 -16.70 -11.60
C VAL A 229 -15.77 -18.04 -11.57
N LEU A 230 -14.76 -18.21 -10.71
CA LEU A 230 -13.97 -19.44 -10.67
C LEU A 230 -14.83 -20.66 -10.34
N GLU A 231 -15.64 -20.58 -9.27
CA GLU A 231 -16.44 -21.69 -8.77
C GLU A 231 -17.52 -22.17 -9.75
N ASN A 232 -18.00 -21.28 -10.62
CA ASN A 232 -19.03 -21.62 -11.61
C ASN A 232 -18.45 -21.82 -13.02
N SER A 233 -17.13 -21.72 -13.18
CA SER A 233 -16.45 -21.89 -14.47
C SER A 233 -15.96 -23.33 -14.70
N PRO A 234 -15.50 -23.67 -15.92
CA PRO A 234 -14.78 -24.91 -16.20
C PRO A 234 -13.48 -25.11 -15.38
N TYR A 235 -13.02 -24.07 -14.67
CA TYR A 235 -11.81 -24.09 -13.83
C TYR A 235 -12.12 -24.29 -12.33
N CYS A 236 -13.36 -24.61 -11.95
CA CYS A 236 -13.79 -24.72 -10.55
C CYS A 236 -12.98 -25.75 -9.71
N ASP A 237 -12.40 -26.77 -10.37
CA ASP A 237 -11.54 -27.79 -9.76
C ASP A 237 -10.09 -27.33 -9.58
N SER A 238 -9.74 -26.08 -9.92
CA SER A 238 -8.40 -25.51 -9.68
C SER A 238 -8.32 -24.65 -8.41
N MET A 239 -9.44 -24.44 -7.72
CA MET A 239 -9.49 -23.56 -6.55
C MET A 239 -8.85 -24.19 -5.31
N VAL A 240 -7.96 -23.43 -4.69
CA VAL A 240 -7.40 -23.68 -3.37
C VAL A 240 -7.92 -22.59 -2.43
N ASP A 241 -8.60 -22.95 -1.34
CA ASP A 241 -9.13 -22.00 -0.34
C ASP A 241 -8.04 -21.47 0.63
N ASN A 242 -6.97 -20.94 0.04
CA ASN A 242 -5.89 -20.23 0.71
C ASN A 242 -5.27 -19.26 -0.29
N ASN A 243 -5.36 -17.96 -0.02
CA ASN A 243 -4.75 -16.93 -0.86
C ASN A 243 -3.26 -16.66 -0.58
N LEU A 244 -2.65 -17.48 0.28
CA LEU A 244 -1.24 -17.39 0.67
C LEU A 244 -0.87 -16.08 1.41
N ARG A 245 -1.86 -15.40 2.01
CA ARG A 245 -1.67 -14.16 2.77
C ARG A 245 -1.88 -14.32 4.27
N ILE A 246 -1.19 -13.49 5.05
CA ILE A 246 -1.56 -13.16 6.43
C ILE A 246 -2.11 -11.72 6.45
N THR A 247 -3.41 -11.59 6.70
CA THR A 247 -4.07 -10.29 6.83
C THR A 247 -4.36 -9.99 8.30
N ASN A 248 -3.83 -8.89 8.82
CA ASN A 248 -3.88 -8.55 10.25
C ASN A 248 -5.24 -7.96 10.70
N TRP A 249 -6.29 -8.77 10.68
CA TRP A 249 -7.62 -8.34 11.11
C TRP A 249 -7.74 -8.23 12.64
N ASN A 250 -7.92 -7.01 13.15
CA ASN A 250 -8.44 -6.78 14.51
C ASN A 250 -9.72 -5.93 14.43
N ARG A 251 -10.88 -6.61 14.40
CA ARG A 251 -12.18 -5.94 14.19
C ARG A 251 -12.55 -4.93 15.28
N LYS A 252 -12.03 -5.06 16.50
CA LYS A 252 -12.30 -4.09 17.58
C LYS A 252 -11.75 -2.69 17.24
N LEU A 253 -10.64 -2.66 16.52
CA LEU A 253 -9.95 -1.44 16.11
C LEU A 253 -10.29 -1.06 14.66
N GLY A 254 -10.27 -2.01 13.74
CA GLY A 254 -10.37 -1.75 12.29
C GLY A 254 -11.78 -1.53 11.73
N CYS A 255 -12.85 -1.83 12.48
CA CYS A 255 -14.24 -1.68 12.04
C CYS A 255 -14.91 -0.47 12.72
N LYS A 256 -14.55 0.75 12.30
CA LYS A 256 -15.12 2.01 12.85
C LYS A 256 -16.05 2.73 11.88
N CYS A 257 -16.34 2.12 10.74
CA CYS A 257 -17.10 2.75 9.67
C CYS A 257 -16.46 4.08 9.22
N GLN A 258 -15.12 4.11 9.18
CA GLN A 258 -14.31 5.28 8.85
C GLN A 258 -14.48 5.77 7.40
N TYR A 259 -15.05 4.95 6.52
CA TYR A 259 -15.22 5.23 5.10
C TYR A 259 -16.60 5.81 4.71
N LYS A 260 -17.47 6.18 5.67
CA LYS A 260 -18.82 6.72 5.37
C LYS A 260 -18.85 7.92 4.41
N HIS A 261 -17.78 8.69 4.36
CA HIS A 261 -17.64 9.87 3.51
C HIS A 261 -17.18 9.54 2.08
N ILE A 262 -16.88 8.26 1.78
CA ILE A 262 -16.43 7.75 0.48
C ILE A 262 -17.45 6.77 -0.10
N VAL A 263 -18.15 6.03 0.77
CA VAL A 263 -19.12 5.01 0.37
C VAL A 263 -20.34 5.02 1.28
N ASP A 264 -21.51 4.69 0.71
CA ASP A 264 -22.76 4.54 1.43
C ASP A 264 -22.87 3.19 2.18
N TRP A 265 -21.80 2.80 2.86
CA TRP A 265 -21.69 1.53 3.59
C TRP A 265 -20.67 1.61 4.74
N CYS A 266 -20.71 0.61 5.63
CA CYS A 266 -19.71 0.48 6.69
C CYS A 266 -18.66 -0.57 6.35
N GLY A 267 -17.41 -0.12 6.29
CA GLY A 267 -16.24 -0.96 6.06
C GLY A 267 -15.44 -1.30 7.31
N CYS A 268 -14.53 -2.26 7.13
CA CYS A 268 -13.43 -2.53 8.04
C CYS A 268 -12.11 -2.46 7.27
N SER A 269 -10.98 -2.32 7.97
CA SER A 269 -9.66 -2.54 7.38
C SER A 269 -8.73 -3.27 8.34
N PRO A 270 -7.74 -4.03 7.82
CA PRO A 270 -6.72 -4.65 8.64
C PRO A 270 -5.86 -3.60 9.36
N ASN A 271 -5.29 -3.99 10.49
CA ASN A 271 -4.34 -3.18 11.25
C ASN A 271 -2.92 -3.34 10.70
N ASP A 272 -2.05 -2.40 11.06
CA ASP A 272 -0.62 -2.54 10.80
C ASP A 272 0.03 -3.51 11.78
N PHE A 273 0.98 -4.29 11.29
CA PHE A 273 1.80 -5.16 12.14
C PHE A 273 2.72 -4.35 13.06
N LYS A 274 3.08 -4.95 14.20
CA LYS A 274 4.00 -4.39 15.20
C LYS A 274 5.11 -5.41 15.54
N PRO A 275 6.19 -5.04 16.26
CA PRO A 275 7.27 -5.96 16.60
C PRO A 275 6.80 -7.24 17.30
N ALA A 276 5.78 -7.14 18.15
CA ALA A 276 5.18 -8.29 18.84
C ALA A 276 4.53 -9.32 17.89
N ASP A 277 4.18 -8.94 16.67
CA ASP A 277 3.56 -9.83 15.68
C ASP A 277 4.56 -10.69 14.91
N PHE A 278 5.88 -10.48 15.05
CA PHE A 278 6.91 -11.14 14.22
C PHE A 278 6.76 -12.67 14.19
N HIS A 279 6.49 -13.29 15.34
CA HIS A 279 6.29 -14.74 15.48
C HIS A 279 5.19 -15.30 14.54
N ARG A 280 4.22 -14.48 14.13
CA ARG A 280 3.12 -14.89 13.25
C ARG A 280 3.59 -15.15 11.82
N PHE A 281 4.71 -14.56 11.40
CA PHE A 281 5.29 -14.78 10.07
C PHE A 281 6.01 -16.14 9.96
N GLN A 282 6.35 -16.74 11.10
CA GLN A 282 7.05 -18.03 11.19
C GLN A 282 6.09 -19.21 11.35
N GLN A 283 4.78 -18.98 11.25
CA GLN A 283 3.78 -20.04 11.34
C GLN A 283 3.90 -21.02 10.16
N THR A 284 3.68 -22.30 10.43
CA THR A 284 3.75 -23.40 9.44
C THR A 284 2.42 -24.12 9.28
N ALA A 285 1.32 -23.62 9.85
CA ALA A 285 0.02 -24.27 9.79
C ALA A 285 -0.59 -24.29 8.38
N ARG A 286 -0.21 -23.32 7.55
CA ARG A 286 -0.57 -23.25 6.11
C ARG A 286 0.49 -22.46 5.34
N PRO A 287 0.66 -22.70 4.03
CA PRO A 287 1.58 -21.90 3.22
C PRO A 287 1.12 -20.44 3.14
N THR A 288 2.05 -19.53 3.40
CA THR A 288 1.85 -18.08 3.28
C THR A 288 3.14 -17.40 2.85
N PHE A 289 3.06 -16.51 1.87
CA PHE A 289 4.22 -15.85 1.26
C PHE A 289 4.21 -14.32 1.39
N PHE A 290 3.04 -13.73 1.66
CA PHE A 290 2.90 -12.28 1.86
C PHE A 290 2.04 -11.96 3.08
N ALA A 291 2.22 -10.77 3.64
CA ALA A 291 1.40 -10.27 4.74
C ALA A 291 1.04 -8.79 4.57
N ARG A 292 -0.05 -8.36 5.21
CA ARG A 292 -0.48 -6.95 5.28
C ARG A 292 -1.25 -6.60 6.56
N LYS A 293 -1.20 -5.38 7.08
CA LYS A 293 -0.57 -4.18 6.48
C LYS A 293 0.73 -3.76 7.17
N PHE A 294 1.60 -3.08 6.43
CA PHE A 294 2.81 -2.45 6.92
C PHE A 294 2.84 -0.97 6.51
N GLU A 295 2.93 -0.07 7.49
CA GLU A 295 3.05 1.37 7.26
C GLU A 295 4.25 1.91 8.06
N ALA A 296 5.26 2.43 7.35
CA ALA A 296 6.52 2.86 7.96
C ALA A 296 6.36 4.09 8.89
N VAL A 297 5.34 4.92 8.67
CA VAL A 297 4.96 6.02 9.58
C VAL A 297 4.32 5.52 10.89
N VAL A 298 3.85 4.26 10.92
CA VAL A 298 3.17 3.64 12.07
C VAL A 298 4.12 2.73 12.86
N ASN A 299 4.89 1.87 12.18
CA ASN A 299 5.97 1.09 12.77
C ASN A 299 6.90 0.55 11.67
N GLN A 300 8.12 1.08 11.59
CA GLN A 300 9.15 0.61 10.66
C GLN A 300 9.99 -0.53 11.26
N GLU A 301 10.06 -0.65 12.59
CA GLU A 301 10.86 -1.69 13.24
C GLU A 301 10.50 -3.11 12.75
N ILE A 302 9.21 -3.45 12.71
CA ILE A 302 8.76 -4.78 12.23
C ILE A 302 9.13 -5.02 10.75
N ILE A 303 9.13 -3.98 9.93
CA ILE A 303 9.54 -4.05 8.52
C ILE A 303 11.04 -4.35 8.44
N GLY A 304 11.84 -3.69 9.29
CA GLY A 304 13.27 -3.96 9.45
C GLY A 304 13.56 -5.40 9.86
N GLN A 305 12.92 -5.87 10.93
CA GLN A 305 13.07 -7.23 11.44
C GLN A 305 12.77 -8.27 10.34
N LEU A 306 11.66 -8.09 9.61
CA LEU A 306 11.25 -9.02 8.55
C LEU A 306 12.22 -9.03 7.36
N ASP A 307 12.65 -7.85 6.90
CA ASP A 307 13.59 -7.71 5.78
C ASP A 307 14.95 -8.36 6.10
N TYR A 308 15.48 -8.14 7.30
CA TYR A 308 16.76 -8.72 7.73
C TYR A 308 16.66 -10.22 7.99
N TYR A 309 15.50 -10.70 8.44
CA TYR A 309 15.24 -12.12 8.61
C TYR A 309 15.25 -12.86 7.26
N LEU A 310 14.66 -12.27 6.22
CA LEU A 310 14.58 -12.90 4.90
C LEU A 310 15.89 -12.81 4.11
N TYR A 311 16.59 -11.69 4.18
CA TYR A 311 17.69 -11.37 3.25
C TYR A 311 19.02 -11.05 3.94
N GLY A 312 19.09 -11.20 5.25
CA GLY A 312 20.26 -10.88 6.06
C GLY A 312 20.41 -9.39 6.36
N ASN A 313 21.38 -9.10 7.22
CA ASN A 313 21.68 -7.72 7.64
C ASN A 313 22.38 -6.93 6.51
N TYR A 314 22.13 -5.62 6.49
CA TYR A 314 22.94 -4.71 5.69
C TYR A 314 24.39 -4.63 6.24
N PRO A 315 25.38 -4.26 5.40
CA PRO A 315 26.75 -4.08 5.85
C PRO A 315 26.88 -3.11 7.03
N SER A 316 27.84 -3.36 7.91
CA SER A 316 28.14 -2.48 9.04
C SER A 316 28.44 -1.06 8.55
N GLY A 317 27.93 -0.04 9.27
CA GLY A 317 28.07 1.37 8.89
C GLY A 317 27.05 1.87 7.86
N THR A 318 26.14 1.02 7.36
CA THR A 318 25.07 1.47 6.45
C THR A 318 24.18 2.52 7.12
N PRO A 319 24.10 3.76 6.58
CA PRO A 319 23.33 4.83 7.21
C PRO A 319 21.83 4.67 6.97
N GLY A 320 21.03 5.33 7.81
CA GLY A 320 19.60 5.51 7.57
C GLY A 320 18.70 4.29 7.81
N LEU A 321 19.23 3.14 8.23
CA LEU A 321 18.44 1.91 8.46
C LEU A 321 17.30 2.06 9.48
N ARG A 322 17.45 2.96 10.45
CA ARG A 322 16.44 3.28 11.47
C ARG A 322 15.65 4.55 11.18
N SER A 323 15.91 5.19 10.05
CA SER A 323 15.28 6.45 9.66
C SER A 323 14.19 6.18 8.62
N TYR A 324 13.18 7.04 8.57
CA TYR A 324 12.17 7.04 7.50
C TYR A 324 11.85 8.48 7.09
N TRP A 325 11.64 8.67 5.79
CA TRP A 325 11.31 9.96 5.21
C TRP A 325 10.13 9.80 4.26
N GLU A 326 9.10 10.60 4.46
CA GLU A 326 7.91 10.60 3.63
C GLU A 326 7.58 11.99 3.15
N ASN A 327 7.53 12.19 1.84
CA ASN A 327 7.21 13.48 1.25
C ASN A 327 5.71 13.76 1.37
N VAL A 328 5.35 14.87 2.01
CA VAL A 328 3.95 15.31 2.17
C VAL A 328 3.61 16.50 1.29
N TYR A 329 4.59 17.10 0.63
CA TYR A 329 4.41 18.15 -0.38
C TYR A 329 5.59 18.17 -1.36
N ASP A 330 5.26 18.35 -2.64
CA ASP A 330 6.22 18.40 -3.74
C ASP A 330 5.80 19.51 -4.72
N GLU A 331 6.72 20.41 -5.06
CA GLU A 331 6.48 21.61 -5.87
C GLU A 331 5.68 21.38 -7.16
N PRO A 332 5.90 20.31 -7.95
CA PRO A 332 5.13 20.08 -9.18
C PRO A 332 3.63 19.86 -8.97
N ASP A 333 3.18 19.52 -7.74
CA ASP A 333 1.76 19.44 -7.43
C ASP A 333 1.13 20.85 -7.26
N GLY A 334 1.94 21.89 -7.05
CA GLY A 334 1.51 23.28 -6.91
C GLY A 334 1.01 23.62 -5.51
N VAL A 335 1.22 24.87 -5.08
CA VAL A 335 0.87 25.34 -3.72
C VAL A 335 -0.63 25.29 -3.41
N HIS A 336 -1.49 25.31 -4.43
CA HIS A 336 -2.95 25.24 -4.29
C HIS A 336 -3.44 23.86 -3.77
N THR A 337 -2.57 22.85 -3.77
CA THR A 337 -2.86 21.54 -3.14
C THR A 337 -2.65 21.54 -1.63
N LEU A 338 -2.00 22.58 -1.09
CA LEU A 338 -1.87 22.79 0.35
C LEU A 338 -3.05 23.60 0.87
N SER A 339 -3.39 23.40 2.15
CA SER A 339 -4.24 24.34 2.89
C SER A 339 -3.45 25.61 3.26
N ASP A 340 -4.16 26.71 3.49
CA ASP A 340 -3.56 27.96 3.96
C ASP A 340 -2.77 27.79 5.27
N VAL A 341 -3.26 26.90 6.15
CA VAL A 341 -2.58 26.54 7.40
C VAL A 341 -1.22 25.89 7.11
N ALA A 342 -1.19 24.85 6.27
CA ALA A 342 0.04 24.15 5.95
C ALA A 342 1.04 25.07 5.26
N LEU A 343 0.58 25.84 4.26
CA LEU A 343 1.43 26.79 3.53
C LEU A 343 2.05 27.82 4.47
N THR A 344 1.23 28.43 5.35
CA THR A 344 1.69 29.41 6.34
C THR A 344 2.73 28.82 7.29
N MET A 345 2.49 27.63 7.81
CA MET A 345 3.40 26.96 8.74
C MET A 345 4.73 26.57 8.08
N TYR A 346 4.70 26.02 6.86
CA TYR A 346 5.92 25.65 6.13
C TYR A 346 6.79 26.87 5.80
N HIS A 347 6.16 27.98 5.41
CA HIS A 347 6.83 29.27 5.26
C HIS A 347 7.50 29.74 6.56
N ALA A 348 6.80 29.63 7.70
CA ALA A 348 7.36 29.98 9.00
C ALA A 348 8.55 29.08 9.39
N PHE A 349 8.49 27.78 9.08
CA PHE A 349 9.57 26.83 9.32
C PHE A 349 10.82 27.12 8.47
N SER A 350 10.67 27.45 7.19
CA SER A 350 11.78 27.89 6.34
C SER A 350 12.50 29.10 6.96
N ARG A 351 11.74 30.14 7.35
CA ARG A 351 12.29 31.34 8.01
C ARG A 351 12.94 31.05 9.36
N LEU A 352 12.48 30.04 10.09
CA LEU A 352 13.12 29.62 11.34
C LEU A 352 14.53 29.05 11.07
N GLY A 353 14.70 28.29 10.00
CA GLY A 353 16.01 27.78 9.56
C GLY A 353 16.97 28.90 9.14
N LEU A 354 16.49 29.87 8.37
CA LEU A 354 17.31 31.03 7.97
C LEU A 354 17.80 31.84 9.18
N ARG A 355 16.92 32.11 10.16
CA ARG A 355 17.31 32.78 11.43
C ARG A 355 18.32 31.96 12.25
N ARG A 356 18.24 30.63 12.19
CA ARG A 356 19.22 29.75 12.84
C ARG A 356 20.57 29.83 12.13
N ALA A 357 20.60 29.88 10.80
CA ALA A 357 21.85 30.02 10.05
C ALA A 357 22.61 31.30 10.46
N GLU A 358 21.91 32.43 10.55
CA GLU A 358 22.47 33.72 10.98
C GLU A 358 23.04 33.67 12.41
N THR A 359 22.33 33.02 13.35
CA THR A 359 22.75 32.96 14.77
C THR A 359 23.78 31.87 15.08
N SER A 360 24.01 30.92 14.16
CA SER A 360 24.95 29.82 14.38
C SER A 360 26.43 30.24 14.37
N PHE A 361 26.76 31.40 13.80
CA PHE A 361 28.14 31.86 13.63
C PHE A 361 28.49 32.99 14.61
N HIS A 362 29.42 32.72 15.54
CA HIS A 362 29.77 33.64 16.64
C HIS A 362 30.83 34.70 16.29
N ALA A 363 31.43 34.65 15.09
CA ALA A 363 32.43 35.63 14.68
C ALA A 363 31.76 36.88 14.06
N ARG A 364 31.76 38.01 14.78
CA ARG A 364 31.18 39.31 14.37
C ARG A 364 31.56 39.79 12.96
N VAL A 365 32.68 39.32 12.40
CA VAL A 365 33.21 39.74 11.09
C VAL A 365 32.61 38.94 9.91
N ARG A 366 31.98 37.78 10.13
CA ARG A 366 31.44 36.91 9.06
C ARG A 366 29.92 36.71 9.08
N VAL A 367 29.20 37.37 9.98
CA VAL A 367 27.73 37.26 10.11
C VAL A 367 27.02 37.56 8.77
N LEU A 368 27.56 38.48 7.96
CA LEU A 368 27.01 38.84 6.65
C LEU A 368 26.88 37.65 5.69
N PHE A 369 27.79 36.67 5.74
CA PHE A 369 27.78 35.50 4.84
C PHE A 369 26.67 34.49 5.11
N TYR A 370 25.98 34.61 6.25
CA TYR A 370 24.92 33.69 6.68
C TYR A 370 23.56 34.39 6.83
N ARG A 371 23.43 35.59 6.25
CA ARG A 371 22.14 36.30 6.14
C ARG A 371 21.47 35.93 4.84
N TYR A 372 20.21 35.56 4.93
CA TYR A 372 19.41 35.08 3.81
C TYR A 372 18.10 35.84 3.69
N TYR A 373 17.68 36.06 2.45
CA TYR A 373 16.34 36.53 2.13
C TYR A 373 15.54 35.39 1.49
N PRO A 374 14.38 34.98 2.06
CA PRO A 374 13.60 33.85 1.54
C PRO A 374 13.00 34.17 0.17
N MET A 375 12.99 33.20 -0.73
CA MET A 375 12.48 33.35 -2.10
C MET A 375 11.43 32.28 -2.43
N GLY A 376 10.31 32.70 -3.02
CA GLY A 376 9.26 31.80 -3.50
C GLY A 376 8.54 31.03 -2.38
N HIS A 377 8.00 29.87 -2.74
CA HIS A 377 7.34 28.94 -1.82
C HIS A 377 8.27 27.77 -1.46
N PRO A 378 7.97 26.98 -0.42
CA PRO A 378 8.66 25.71 -0.19
C PRO A 378 8.69 24.85 -1.45
N VAL A 379 9.78 24.11 -1.66
CA VAL A 379 9.99 23.21 -2.81
C VAL A 379 9.50 21.81 -2.49
N SER A 380 9.78 21.33 -1.28
CA SER A 380 9.29 20.03 -0.81
C SER A 380 9.26 19.98 0.71
N VAL A 381 8.34 19.19 1.27
CA VAL A 381 8.24 18.95 2.70
C VAL A 381 8.22 17.45 2.97
N HIS A 382 9.06 17.01 3.91
CA HIS A 382 9.10 15.62 4.37
C HIS A 382 8.77 15.51 5.85
N LEU A 383 8.02 14.47 6.21
CA LEU A 383 8.03 13.93 7.57
C LEU A 383 9.34 13.18 7.77
N TYR A 384 9.96 13.36 8.92
CA TYR A 384 11.17 12.63 9.30
C TYR A 384 10.91 11.81 10.57
N PHE A 385 11.22 10.52 10.52
CA PHE A 385 11.16 9.60 11.66
C PHE A 385 12.53 8.98 11.90
N LEU A 386 12.85 8.76 13.17
CA LEU A 386 14.05 8.04 13.60
C LEU A 386 13.67 7.09 14.74
N ALA A 387 13.86 5.79 14.49
CA ALA A 387 13.49 4.71 15.41
C ALA A 387 12.03 4.82 15.86
N ASP A 388 11.10 4.85 14.89
CA ASP A 388 9.65 4.96 15.08
C ASP A 388 9.18 6.17 15.90
N ARG A 389 10.03 7.19 16.03
CA ARG A 389 9.69 8.47 16.66
C ARG A 389 9.71 9.58 15.64
N PHE A 390 8.62 10.34 15.57
CA PHE A 390 8.54 11.55 14.76
C PHE A 390 9.56 12.59 15.21
N GLN A 391 10.38 13.05 14.26
CA GLN A 391 11.44 14.03 14.48
C GLN A 391 11.06 15.44 14.00
N GLY A 392 9.93 15.58 13.31
CA GLY A 392 9.46 16.84 12.74
C GLY A 392 9.50 16.87 11.22
N PHE A 393 9.66 18.07 10.67
CA PHE A 393 9.58 18.33 9.23
C PHE A 393 10.95 18.72 8.66
N LEU A 394 11.23 18.25 7.46
CA LEU A 394 12.31 18.74 6.61
C LEU A 394 11.69 19.59 5.49
N ILE A 395 12.07 20.86 5.39
CA ILE A 395 11.54 21.78 4.40
C ILE A 395 12.67 22.18 3.48
N ARG A 396 12.56 21.86 2.19
CA ARG A 396 13.47 22.36 1.15
C ARG A 396 12.92 23.67 0.60
N HIS A 397 13.74 24.71 0.53
CA HIS A 397 13.33 26.06 0.11
C HIS A 397 14.49 26.82 -0.54
N HIS A 398 14.15 27.88 -1.27
CA HIS A 398 15.12 28.77 -1.90
C HIS A 398 15.31 30.05 -1.06
N ALA A 399 16.55 30.53 -0.98
CA ALA A 399 16.86 31.80 -0.35
C ALA A 399 18.08 32.45 -1.00
N THR A 400 18.10 33.78 -1.06
CA THR A 400 19.26 34.52 -1.56
C THR A 400 20.23 34.79 -0.42
N ASN A 401 21.47 34.34 -0.55
CA ASN A 401 22.56 34.71 0.35
C ASN A 401 22.94 36.17 0.11
N LEU A 402 22.81 37.01 1.14
CA LEU A 402 22.95 38.46 1.02
C LEU A 402 24.41 38.94 0.91
N ALA A 403 25.40 38.13 1.27
CA ALA A 403 26.81 38.53 1.11
C ALA A 403 27.30 38.40 -0.33
N VAL A 404 26.82 37.37 -1.04
CA VAL A 404 27.27 37.03 -2.39
C VAL A 404 26.20 37.27 -3.46
N SER A 405 24.99 37.68 -3.05
CA SER A 405 23.84 37.90 -3.93
C SER A 405 23.51 36.71 -4.82
N LYS A 406 23.66 35.48 -4.30
CA LYS A 406 23.38 34.24 -5.02
C LYS A 406 22.18 33.53 -4.44
N LEU A 407 21.35 32.96 -5.32
CA LEU A 407 20.26 32.07 -4.93
C LEU A 407 20.84 30.73 -4.50
N GLU A 408 20.43 30.25 -3.34
CA GLU A 408 20.80 28.96 -2.79
C GLU A 408 19.56 28.13 -2.48
N THR A 409 19.71 26.80 -2.53
CA THR A 409 18.67 25.85 -2.12
C THR A 409 19.09 25.21 -0.82
N LEU A 410 18.25 25.34 0.21
CA LEU A 410 18.52 24.90 1.57
C LEU A 410 17.48 23.88 2.00
N GLU A 411 17.83 23.07 3.00
CA GLU A 411 16.88 22.23 3.72
C GLU A 411 16.92 22.54 5.21
N THR A 412 15.76 22.86 5.79
CA THR A 412 15.61 23.14 7.21
C THR A 412 14.92 21.97 7.90
N TRP A 413 15.55 21.44 8.94
CA TRP A 413 14.90 20.54 9.88
C TRP A 413 14.30 21.34 11.06
N VAL A 414 12.99 21.19 11.28
CA VAL A 414 12.29 21.72 12.46
C VAL A 414 11.70 20.59 13.27
N MET A 415 11.89 20.63 14.60
CA MET A 415 11.35 19.66 15.55
C MET A 415 10.40 20.35 16.53
N PRO A 416 9.22 19.78 16.83
CA PRO A 416 8.33 20.33 17.84
C PRO A 416 8.96 20.29 19.24
N LYS A 417 8.72 21.31 20.05
CA LYS A 417 9.15 21.33 21.45
C LYS A 417 8.33 20.31 22.25
N LYS A 418 8.94 19.67 23.26
CA LYS A 418 8.21 18.84 24.23
C LYS A 418 7.35 19.74 25.12
N VAL A 419 6.03 19.57 25.05
CA VAL A 419 5.06 20.39 25.79
C VAL A 419 4.32 19.61 26.88
N PHE A 420 4.22 18.28 26.77
CA PHE A 420 3.63 17.45 27.81
C PHE A 420 4.49 17.49 29.08
N LYS A 421 3.86 17.86 30.20
CA LYS A 421 4.46 17.91 31.53
C LYS A 421 3.48 17.33 32.54
N ILE A 422 3.98 16.48 33.44
CA ILE A 422 3.22 16.00 34.60
C ILE A 422 3.35 17.05 35.71
N ALA A 423 2.27 17.31 36.45
CA ALA A 423 2.29 18.23 37.58
C ALA A 423 3.25 17.76 38.68
N SER A 424 3.82 18.70 39.45
CA SER A 424 4.69 18.43 40.60
C SER A 424 4.00 18.87 41.90
N PRO A 425 3.95 18.03 42.96
CA PRO A 425 4.48 16.67 43.01
C PRO A 425 3.67 15.74 42.09
N PRO A 426 4.32 14.76 41.45
CA PRO A 426 3.60 13.74 40.69
C PRO A 426 2.68 12.99 41.66
N SER A 427 1.43 12.75 41.26
CA SER A 427 0.56 11.84 42.00
C SER A 427 1.21 10.46 42.02
N ASP A 428 1.37 9.89 43.22
CA ASP A 428 2.08 8.61 43.42
C ASP A 428 1.45 7.42 42.65
N PHE A 429 0.19 7.54 42.19
CA PHE A 429 -0.56 6.44 41.54
C PHE A 429 -1.51 6.90 40.40
N GLY A 430 -1.04 7.73 39.48
CA GLY A 430 -1.81 8.14 38.29
C GLY A 430 -1.78 7.14 37.12
N ARG A 431 -2.91 6.95 36.41
CA ARG A 431 -2.97 6.16 35.15
C ARG A 431 -2.58 6.95 33.90
N LEU A 432 -2.41 8.27 34.00
CA LEU A 432 -2.10 9.14 32.86
C LEU A 432 -0.65 8.90 32.40
N GLN A 433 -0.49 8.44 31.16
CA GLN A 433 0.83 8.21 30.56
C GLN A 433 1.23 9.33 29.59
N PHE A 434 0.27 9.85 28.82
CA PHE A 434 0.50 10.88 27.81
C PHE A 434 -0.81 11.64 27.51
N SER A 435 -0.69 12.88 27.01
CA SER A 435 -1.81 13.69 26.53
C SER A 435 -1.38 14.50 25.32
N GLU A 436 -2.20 14.47 24.27
CA GLU A 436 -1.96 15.15 22.99
C GLU A 436 -3.26 15.80 22.49
N VAL A 437 -3.12 16.91 21.77
CA VAL A 437 -4.23 17.61 21.12
C VAL A 437 -3.96 17.64 19.62
N SER A 438 -4.90 17.13 18.83
CA SER A 438 -4.82 17.10 17.37
C SER A 438 -6.19 17.34 16.74
N ILE A 439 -6.21 17.73 15.46
CA ILE A 439 -7.42 17.73 14.65
C ILE A 439 -7.57 16.31 14.09
N CYS A 440 -8.73 15.71 14.31
CA CYS A 440 -9.02 14.35 13.88
C CYS A 440 -9.21 14.31 12.35
N SER A 441 -8.12 14.15 11.60
CA SER A 441 -8.16 13.87 10.16
C SER A 441 -7.39 12.57 9.88
N HIS A 442 -8.12 11.50 9.55
CA HIS A 442 -7.72 10.16 9.05
C HIS A 442 -6.59 9.35 9.71
N LEU A 443 -5.68 9.95 10.47
CA LEU A 443 -4.54 9.29 11.13
C LEU A 443 -4.76 8.98 12.62
N CYS A 444 -5.80 9.54 13.25
CA CYS A 444 -6.09 9.31 14.68
C CYS A 444 -6.69 7.93 15.01
N THR A 445 -6.91 7.05 14.03
CA THR A 445 -7.42 5.69 14.28
C THR A 445 -6.33 4.66 14.63
N ILE A 446 -5.07 5.07 14.79
CA ILE A 446 -3.92 4.15 15.03
C ILE A 446 -3.16 4.46 16.33
N SER A 447 -3.74 5.24 17.25
CA SER A 447 -3.23 5.31 18.64
C SER A 447 -3.84 4.22 19.53
#